data_AF-A0A4U7B7Z0-F1
#
_entry.id   AF-A0A4U7B7Z0-F1
#
_cell.length_a   1.000
_cell.length_b   1.000
_cell.length_c   1.000
_cell.angle_alpha   90.00
_cell.angle_beta   90.00
_cell.angle_gamma   90.00
#
_symmetry.space_group_name_H-M   'P 1'
#
loop_
_entity.id
_entity.type
_entity.pdbx_description
1 polymer ?
#
loop_
_entity_poly.entity_id
_entity_poly.type
_entity_poly.pdbx_seq_one_letter_code
_entity_poly.pdbx_strand_id
1 'polypeptide(L)'
;MSLTLKLASLAIRTLAKPVANTIKSRAREHDTFRKVFIRFAQSLHRVDMRMRLGILHDAAAQDRMHAREAAEQAKKKAEAETPTVRSEAEQRRFEEEQKAKAEGKEAPKDQKEEKKPKPRIRPLSESRAIELGANFASESFIFMVAAGLLIFERWWSRQKEAAKDEHVVERISTLEEQAEKISYLEREILRLRGEKVEEFPPQKKEEAPAADRTTSREGEKQQQVAVSS
;
A
#
# COMPACT_ATOMS: atom_id res chain seq x y z
N MET A 1 -23.23 -5.15 -23.59
CA MET A 1 -22.19 -4.35 -22.91
C MET A 1 -22.70 -3.02 -22.32
N SER A 2 -23.55 -2.24 -23.00
CA SER A 2 -24.01 -0.93 -22.48
C SER A 2 -25.07 -1.00 -21.37
N LEU A 3 -25.84 -2.08 -21.29
CA LEU A 3 -26.91 -2.27 -20.31
C LEU A 3 -26.37 -2.45 -18.89
N THR A 4 -25.29 -3.22 -18.74
CA THR A 4 -24.60 -3.41 -17.45
C THR A 4 -23.96 -2.12 -16.96
N LEU A 5 -23.32 -1.33 -17.84
CA LEU A 5 -22.76 -0.01 -17.51
C LEU A 5 -23.85 1.00 -17.10
N LYS A 6 -25.02 0.96 -17.74
CA LYS A 6 -26.18 1.80 -17.37
C LYS A 6 -26.76 1.43 -16.01
N LEU A 7 -26.91 0.14 -15.72
CA LEU A 7 -27.38 -0.33 -14.40
C LEU A 7 -26.36 -0.01 -13.30
N ALA A 8 -25.06 -0.17 -13.57
CA ALA A 8 -24.00 0.19 -12.63
C ALA A 8 -23.99 1.70 -12.32
N SER A 9 -24.03 2.56 -13.35
CA SER A 9 -24.09 4.01 -13.14
C SER A 9 -25.37 4.48 -12.41
N LEU A 10 -26.50 3.82 -12.67
CA LEU A 10 -27.76 4.09 -11.97
C LEU A 10 -27.71 3.62 -10.50
N ALA A 11 -27.10 2.45 -10.23
CA ALA A 11 -26.88 1.94 -8.88
C ALA A 11 -25.96 2.86 -8.06
N ILE A 12 -24.87 3.34 -8.65
CA ILE A 12 -23.97 4.32 -8.03
C ILE A 12 -24.75 5.59 -7.66
N ARG A 13 -25.59 6.11 -8.57
CA ARG A 13 -26.38 7.32 -8.34
C ARG A 13 -27.50 7.13 -7.31
N THR A 14 -28.12 5.96 -7.29
CA THR A 14 -29.22 5.62 -6.36
C THR A 14 -28.73 5.26 -4.98
N LEU A 15 -27.46 4.87 -4.80
CA LEU A 15 -26.90 4.59 -3.47
C LEU A 15 -26.13 5.80 -2.91
N ALA A 16 -25.35 6.51 -3.74
CA ALA A 16 -24.51 7.62 -3.26
C ALA A 16 -25.33 8.77 -2.66
N LYS A 17 -26.39 9.20 -3.37
CA LYS A 17 -27.17 10.38 -3.00
C LYS A 17 -28.05 10.19 -1.76
N PRO A 18 -28.87 9.14 -1.63
CA PRO A 18 -29.68 8.97 -0.43
C PRO A 18 -28.84 8.63 0.79
N VAL A 19 -27.75 7.87 0.66
CA VAL A 19 -26.87 7.58 1.81
C VAL A 19 -26.21 8.86 2.33
N ALA A 20 -25.66 9.70 1.46
CA ALA A 20 -25.07 10.97 1.89
C ALA A 20 -26.11 11.92 2.51
N ASN A 21 -27.31 12.02 1.93
CA ASN A 21 -28.36 12.91 2.43
C ASN A 21 -28.96 12.43 3.76
N THR A 22 -29.15 11.12 3.94
CA THR A 22 -29.65 10.55 5.20
C THR A 22 -28.64 10.68 6.35
N ILE A 23 -27.35 10.51 6.08
CA ILE A 23 -26.30 10.73 7.09
C ILE A 23 -26.28 12.21 7.50
N LYS A 24 -26.42 13.15 6.56
CA LYS A 24 -26.46 14.59 6.85
C LYS A 24 -27.71 15.00 7.64
N SER A 25 -28.89 14.45 7.35
CA SER A 25 -30.10 14.77 8.13
C SER A 25 -30.05 14.13 9.53
N ARG A 26 -29.60 12.88 9.66
CA ARG A 26 -29.43 12.22 10.97
C ARG A 26 -28.37 12.88 11.85
N ALA A 27 -27.29 13.39 11.26
CA ALA A 27 -26.31 14.20 11.99
C ALA A 27 -26.89 15.53 12.47
N ARG A 28 -27.95 16.04 11.85
CA ARG A 28 -28.64 17.26 12.30
C ARG A 28 -29.69 16.96 13.37
N GLU A 29 -30.41 15.87 13.23
CA GLU A 29 -31.52 15.46 14.08
C GLU A 29 -31.08 14.86 15.43
N HIS A 30 -29.92 14.18 15.49
CA HIS A 30 -29.46 13.52 16.71
C HIS A 30 -28.06 13.98 17.16
N ASP A 31 -27.98 14.56 18.36
CA ASP A 31 -26.72 15.05 18.95
C ASP A 31 -25.72 13.95 19.28
N THR A 32 -26.19 12.79 19.76
CA THR A 32 -25.32 11.64 20.06
C THR A 32 -24.67 11.11 18.80
N PHE A 33 -25.46 10.97 17.73
CA PHE A 33 -24.97 10.56 16.42
C PHE A 33 -24.02 11.61 15.84
N ARG A 34 -24.35 12.90 15.94
CA ARG A 34 -23.47 14.00 15.53
C ARG A 34 -22.10 13.92 16.19
N LYS A 35 -22.03 13.74 17.51
CA LYS A 35 -20.76 13.64 18.25
C LYS A 35 -19.93 12.44 17.82
N VAL A 36 -20.56 11.27 17.66
CA VAL A 36 -19.88 10.06 17.17
C VAL A 36 -19.36 10.28 15.75
N PHE A 37 -20.19 10.86 14.88
CA PHE A 37 -19.85 11.10 13.48
C PHE A 37 -18.72 12.14 13.32
N ILE A 38 -18.75 13.23 14.10
CA ILE A 38 -17.67 14.21 14.12
C ILE A 38 -16.36 13.56 14.61
N ARG A 39 -16.40 12.70 15.63
CA ARG A 39 -15.20 11.97 16.08
C ARG A 39 -14.64 11.07 14.99
N PHE A 40 -15.50 10.37 14.25
CA PHE A 40 -15.10 9.56 13.10
C PHE A 40 -14.47 10.41 11.99
N ALA A 41 -15.14 11.50 11.59
CA ALA A 41 -14.64 12.41 10.55
C ALA A 41 -13.30 13.07 10.94
N GLN A 42 -13.14 13.44 12.21
CA GLN A 42 -11.87 13.97 12.74
C GLN A 42 -10.78 12.91 12.74
N SER A 43 -11.10 11.65 13.05
CA SER A 43 -10.15 10.53 12.97
C SER A 43 -9.66 10.32 11.54
N LEU A 44 -10.59 10.26 10.58
CA LEU A 44 -10.26 10.16 9.16
C LEU A 44 -9.38 11.32 8.70
N HIS A 45 -9.74 12.55 9.07
CA HIS A 45 -8.93 13.71 8.73
C HIS A 45 -7.51 13.65 9.32
N ARG A 46 -7.36 13.17 10.55
CA ARG A 46 -6.04 12.96 11.15
C ARG A 46 -5.24 11.90 10.44
N VAL A 47 -5.87 10.80 10.00
CA VAL A 47 -5.22 9.74 9.24
C VAL A 47 -4.79 10.24 7.87
N ASP A 48 -5.68 10.91 7.13
CA ASP A 48 -5.40 11.51 5.82
C ASP A 48 -4.24 12.52 5.93
N MET A 49 -4.29 13.45 6.89
CA MET A 49 -3.21 14.41 7.10
C MET A 49 -1.91 13.74 7.56
N ARG A 50 -1.97 12.70 8.39
CA ARG A 50 -0.78 11.94 8.81
C ARG A 50 -0.14 11.22 7.62
N MET A 51 -0.94 10.62 6.74
CA MET A 51 -0.45 9.98 5.52
C MET A 51 0.11 11.01 4.55
N ARG A 52 -0.57 12.13 4.33
CA ARG A 52 -0.08 13.24 3.50
C ARG A 52 1.22 13.81 4.02
N LEU A 53 1.30 14.09 5.32
CA LEU A 53 2.52 14.59 5.94
C LEU A 53 3.62 13.53 5.94
N GLY A 54 3.29 12.25 6.11
CA GLY A 54 4.26 11.15 6.03
C GLY A 54 4.80 10.90 4.63
N ILE A 55 3.98 11.08 3.59
CA ILE A 55 4.35 10.89 2.18
C ILE A 55 5.04 12.15 1.62
N LEU A 56 4.61 13.35 2.04
CA LEU A 56 5.17 14.63 1.58
C LEU A 56 6.42 15.04 2.38
N HIS A 57 6.57 14.62 3.64
CA HIS A 57 7.81 14.72 4.41
C HIS A 57 8.70 13.49 4.18
N ASP A 58 9.06 13.17 2.93
CA ASP A 58 10.37 12.55 2.75
C ASP A 58 11.42 13.60 3.14
N ALA A 59 11.78 13.59 4.43
CA ALA A 59 12.65 14.58 5.06
C ALA A 59 13.97 14.75 4.29
N ALA A 60 14.44 13.69 3.62
CA ALA A 60 15.65 13.71 2.81
C ALA A 60 15.51 14.58 1.54
N ALA A 61 14.32 14.68 0.94
CA ALA A 61 14.09 15.51 -0.23
C ALA A 61 13.99 17.00 0.13
N GLN A 62 13.34 17.35 1.26
CA GLN A 62 13.24 18.72 1.74
C GLN A 62 14.59 19.25 2.24
N ASP A 63 15.34 18.45 3.00
CA ASP A 63 16.66 18.83 3.51
C ASP A 63 17.65 19.12 2.35
N ARG A 64 17.57 18.36 1.26
CA ARG A 64 18.35 18.59 0.03
C ARG A 64 17.95 19.88 -0.69
N MET A 65 16.66 20.24 -0.69
CA MET A 65 16.18 21.49 -1.30
C MET A 65 16.57 22.71 -0.45
N HIS A 66 16.44 22.63 0.87
CA HIS A 66 16.84 23.70 1.79
C HIS A 66 18.37 23.90 1.85
N ALA A 67 19.17 22.82 1.73
CA ALA A 67 20.62 22.93 1.62
C ALA A 67 21.07 23.59 0.30
N ARG A 68 20.36 23.32 -0.81
CA ARG A 68 20.59 23.99 -2.10
C ARG A 68 20.23 25.47 -2.03
N GLU A 69 19.09 25.81 -1.45
CA GLU A 69 18.66 27.20 -1.23
C GLU A 69 19.60 27.96 -0.30
N ALA A 70 20.09 27.32 0.77
CA ALA A 70 21.06 27.92 1.69
C ALA A 70 22.42 28.15 1.04
N ALA A 71 22.89 27.23 0.19
CA ALA A 71 24.12 27.39 -0.58
C ALA A 71 24.00 28.53 -1.61
N GLU A 72 22.83 28.70 -2.24
CA GLU A 72 22.56 29.82 -3.14
C GLU A 72 22.48 31.16 -2.40
N GLN A 73 21.87 31.20 -1.22
CA GLN A 73 21.82 32.41 -0.39
C GLN A 73 23.20 32.77 0.16
N ALA A 74 24.02 31.79 0.55
CA ALA A 74 25.39 32.02 0.97
C ALA A 74 26.25 32.55 -0.19
N LYS A 75 26.05 32.05 -1.42
CA LYS A 75 26.69 32.59 -2.61
C LYS A 75 26.25 34.02 -2.92
N LYS A 76 24.94 34.31 -2.84
CA LYS A 76 24.41 35.68 -3.01
C LYS A 76 24.90 36.65 -1.94
N LYS A 77 25.05 36.18 -0.69
CA LYS A 77 25.63 36.98 0.41
C LYS A 77 27.14 37.17 0.25
N ALA A 78 27.88 36.15 -0.17
CA ALA A 78 29.32 36.24 -0.45
C ALA A 78 29.61 37.11 -1.68
N GLU A 79 28.73 37.10 -2.68
CA GLU A 79 28.80 37.98 -3.85
C GLU A 79 28.44 39.43 -3.47
N ALA A 80 27.49 39.62 -2.55
CA ALA A 80 27.14 40.92 -1.98
C ALA A 80 28.17 41.47 -0.96
N GLU A 81 28.95 40.61 -0.31
CA GLU A 81 30.01 40.97 0.66
C GLU A 81 31.40 41.07 0.03
N THR A 82 31.51 41.21 -1.30
CA THR A 82 32.78 41.64 -1.92
C THR A 82 33.04 43.12 -1.57
N PRO A 83 33.94 43.42 -0.59
CA PRO A 83 34.03 44.76 -0.02
C PRO A 83 35.00 45.59 -0.84
N THR A 84 34.50 46.66 -1.48
CA THR A 84 35.36 47.71 -2.00
C THR A 84 35.86 48.55 -0.82
N VAL A 85 37.09 48.25 -0.37
CA VAL A 85 38.04 49.05 0.46
C VAL A 85 37.50 49.78 1.70
N ARG A 86 37.79 49.27 2.92
CA ARG A 86 37.78 50.04 4.19
C ARG A 86 39.09 49.85 4.98
N SER A 87 39.49 50.93 5.64
CA SER A 87 40.78 51.19 6.29
C SER A 87 41.07 50.29 7.51
N GLU A 88 42.33 49.87 7.63
CA GLU A 88 42.88 48.89 8.59
C GLU A 88 42.64 49.21 10.09
N ALA A 89 42.22 50.43 10.41
CA ALA A 89 42.02 50.90 11.79
C ALA A 89 40.66 50.49 12.40
N GLU A 90 39.62 50.23 11.60
CA GLU A 90 38.31 49.78 12.10
C GLU A 90 38.29 48.26 12.35
N GLN A 91 39.09 47.52 11.57
CA GLN A 91 39.19 46.06 11.64
C GLN A 91 39.70 45.58 13.01
N ARG A 92 40.71 46.24 13.58
CA ARG A 92 41.34 45.84 14.84
C ARG A 92 40.47 46.09 16.07
N ARG A 93 39.65 47.16 16.04
CA ARG A 93 38.71 47.45 17.13
C ARG A 93 37.57 46.43 17.17
N PHE A 94 37.13 45.98 16.01
CA PHE A 94 36.11 44.94 15.91
C PHE A 94 36.65 43.56 16.31
N GLU A 95 37.94 43.28 16.06
CA GLU A 95 38.62 42.05 16.49
C GLU A 95 38.88 42.00 18.02
N GLU A 96 39.24 43.12 18.66
CA GLU A 96 39.40 43.20 20.12
C GLU A 96 38.06 43.07 20.86
N GLU A 97 37.00 43.70 20.35
CA GLU A 97 35.66 43.60 20.93
C GLU A 97 35.03 42.21 20.75
N GLN A 98 35.41 41.49 19.68
CA GLN A 98 35.03 40.09 19.47
C GLN A 98 35.84 39.11 20.33
N LYS A 99 37.13 39.36 20.57
CA LYS A 99 37.95 38.55 21.49
C LYS A 99 37.48 38.66 22.93
N ALA A 100 37.10 39.86 23.38
CA ALA A 100 36.54 40.06 24.73
C ALA A 100 35.16 39.38 24.93
N LYS A 101 34.39 39.18 23.85
CA LYS A 101 33.11 38.42 23.89
C LYS A 101 33.31 36.90 23.79
N ALA A 102 34.49 36.44 23.34
CA ALA A 102 34.81 35.02 23.18
C ALA A 102 35.29 34.35 24.49
N GLU A 103 35.88 35.10 25.43
CA GLU A 103 36.41 34.54 26.69
C GLU A 103 35.35 34.37 27.81
N GLY A 104 34.12 34.81 27.60
CA GLY A 104 33.10 34.86 28.65
C GLY A 104 32.22 33.62 28.83
N LYS A 105 32.23 32.63 27.93
CA LYS A 105 31.29 31.50 28.01
C LYS A 105 31.88 30.20 27.45
N GLU A 106 32.74 29.56 28.24
CA GLU A 106 32.97 28.13 28.14
C GLU A 106 31.80 27.32 28.73
N ALA A 107 31.60 26.13 28.16
CA ALA A 107 30.53 25.13 28.27
C ALA A 107 30.29 24.59 29.72
N PRO A 108 29.33 23.66 30.04
CA PRO A 108 28.61 22.74 29.14
C PRO A 108 27.12 22.48 29.48
N LYS A 109 26.38 21.88 28.53
CA LYS A 109 25.37 20.84 28.83
C LYS A 109 24.76 20.21 27.56
N ASP A 110 25.09 18.94 27.42
CA ASP A 110 24.22 17.83 27.06
C ASP A 110 23.52 17.85 25.70
N GLN A 111 24.07 17.01 24.83
CA GLN A 111 23.42 16.37 23.70
C GLN A 111 22.00 15.92 24.10
N LYS A 112 20.99 16.55 23.51
CA LYS A 112 19.60 16.09 23.58
C LYS A 112 19.08 16.05 22.16
N GLU A 113 18.86 14.84 21.67
CA GLU A 113 18.21 14.56 20.40
C GLU A 113 16.97 15.46 20.21
N GLU A 114 17.03 16.35 19.23
CA GLU A 114 15.89 17.18 18.82
C GLU A 114 14.82 16.28 18.20
N LYS A 115 13.87 15.82 19.01
CA LYS A 115 12.63 15.22 18.52
C LYS A 115 11.81 16.31 17.81
N LYS A 116 11.88 16.35 16.47
CA LYS A 116 11.08 17.25 15.60
C LYS A 116 9.62 17.33 16.10
N PRO A 117 9.04 18.53 16.29
CA PRO A 117 7.70 18.68 16.85
C PRO A 117 6.65 18.05 15.94
N LYS A 118 5.82 17.16 16.51
CA LYS A 118 4.73 16.51 15.77
C LYS A 118 3.77 17.59 15.24
N PRO A 119 3.47 17.63 13.93
CA PRO A 119 2.57 18.63 13.36
C PRO A 119 1.20 18.56 14.02
N ARG A 120 0.79 19.65 14.68
CA ARG A 120 -0.49 19.75 15.40
C ARG A 120 -1.61 20.05 14.40
N ILE A 121 -2.25 18.99 13.92
CA ILE A 121 -3.38 19.08 12.98
C ILE A 121 -4.56 19.78 13.68
N ARG A 122 -5.02 20.90 13.11
CA ARG A 122 -6.17 21.65 13.62
C ARG A 122 -7.45 20.84 13.36
N PRO A 123 -8.38 20.72 14.33
CA PRO A 123 -9.63 20.02 14.09
C PRO A 123 -10.48 20.77 13.06
N LEU A 124 -11.17 20.04 12.18
CA LEU A 124 -12.13 20.63 11.23
C LEU A 124 -13.31 21.27 11.96
N SER A 125 -13.90 22.31 11.36
CA SER A 125 -15.20 22.80 11.79
C SER A 125 -16.26 21.71 11.65
N GLU A 126 -17.29 21.75 12.50
CA GLU A 126 -18.31 20.70 12.52
C GLU A 126 -19.00 20.50 11.17
N SER A 127 -19.29 21.61 10.46
CA SER A 127 -19.89 21.57 9.12
C SER A 127 -19.02 20.84 8.10
N ARG A 128 -17.73 21.21 8.03
CA ARG A 128 -16.74 20.55 7.17
C ARG A 128 -16.54 19.08 7.53
N ALA A 129 -16.52 18.75 8.83
CA ALA A 129 -16.38 17.38 9.29
C ALA A 129 -17.58 16.52 8.84
N ILE A 130 -18.80 17.06 8.93
CA ILE A 130 -20.01 16.36 8.47
C ILE A 130 -19.99 16.14 6.96
N GLU A 131 -19.59 17.13 6.17
CA GLU A 131 -19.51 17.00 4.71
C GLU A 131 -18.46 15.98 4.28
N LEU A 132 -17.24 16.09 4.81
CA LEU A 132 -16.14 15.19 4.47
C LEU A 132 -16.45 13.75 4.91
N GLY A 133 -16.97 13.59 6.13
CA GLY A 133 -17.38 12.29 6.65
C GLY A 133 -18.52 11.68 5.85
N ALA A 134 -19.51 12.47 5.41
CA ALA A 134 -20.64 11.96 4.64
C ALA A 134 -20.22 11.50 3.24
N ASN A 135 -19.35 12.26 2.58
CA ASN A 135 -18.80 11.87 1.28
C ASN A 135 -18.01 10.56 1.39
N PHE A 136 -17.09 10.46 2.35
CA PHE A 136 -16.33 9.24 2.61
C PHE A 136 -17.22 8.04 2.93
N ALA A 137 -18.24 8.23 3.76
CA ALA A 137 -19.17 7.14 4.13
C ALA A 137 -19.95 6.62 2.92
N SER A 138 -20.42 7.49 2.04
CA SER A 138 -21.16 7.09 0.82
C SER A 138 -20.27 6.37 -0.20
N GLU A 139 -19.02 6.81 -0.34
CA GLU A 139 -18.04 6.18 -1.23
C GLU A 139 -17.61 4.82 -0.68
N SER A 140 -17.30 4.74 0.61
CA SER A 140 -16.95 3.49 1.30
C SER A 140 -18.09 2.47 1.23
N PHE A 141 -19.34 2.91 1.32
CA PHE A 141 -20.50 2.04 1.21
C PHE A 141 -20.57 1.37 -0.17
N ILE A 142 -20.36 2.14 -1.25
CA ILE A 142 -20.38 1.58 -2.61
C ILE A 142 -19.23 0.61 -2.82
N PHE A 143 -18.02 0.94 -2.35
CA PHE A 143 -16.88 0.03 -2.41
C PHE A 143 -17.11 -1.24 -1.59
N MET A 144 -17.74 -1.15 -0.42
CA MET A 144 -18.06 -2.32 0.40
C MET A 144 -19.08 -3.23 -0.27
N VAL A 145 -20.12 -2.66 -0.89
CA VAL A 145 -21.08 -3.44 -1.70
C VAL A 145 -20.39 -4.09 -2.90
N ALA A 146 -19.54 -3.35 -3.62
CA ALA A 146 -18.81 -3.88 -4.78
C ALA A 146 -17.82 -4.99 -4.39
N ALA A 147 -17.03 -4.79 -3.33
CA ALA A 147 -16.11 -5.80 -2.80
C ALA A 147 -16.87 -7.01 -2.24
N GLY A 148 -18.00 -6.78 -1.58
CA GLY A 148 -18.88 -7.84 -1.09
C GLY A 148 -19.42 -8.70 -2.23
N LEU A 149 -19.90 -8.09 -3.32
CA LEU A 149 -20.33 -8.80 -4.52
C LEU A 149 -19.18 -9.56 -5.18
N LEU A 150 -17.99 -8.98 -5.25
CA LEU A 150 -16.81 -9.63 -5.81
C LEU A 150 -16.39 -10.87 -5.00
N ILE A 151 -16.34 -10.75 -3.67
CA ILE A 151 -15.99 -11.86 -2.78
C ILE A 151 -17.07 -12.93 -2.83
N PHE A 152 -18.34 -12.52 -2.82
CA PHE A 152 -19.49 -13.42 -2.93
C PHE A 152 -19.47 -14.21 -4.23
N GLU A 153 -19.25 -13.53 -5.36
CA GLU A 153 -19.11 -14.18 -6.66
C GLU A 153 -17.90 -15.12 -6.67
N ARG A 154 -16.77 -14.74 -6.06
CA ARG A 154 -15.60 -15.62 -6.01
C ARG A 154 -15.85 -16.84 -5.12
N TRP A 155 -16.56 -16.70 -4.01
CA TRP A 155 -16.91 -17.82 -3.12
C TRP A 155 -17.93 -18.76 -3.77
N TRP A 156 -18.95 -18.21 -4.42
CA TRP A 156 -19.95 -18.99 -5.16
C TRP A 156 -19.36 -19.65 -6.42
N SER A 157 -18.49 -18.95 -7.16
CA SER A 157 -17.82 -19.51 -8.34
C SER A 157 -16.89 -20.66 -7.97
N ARG A 158 -16.20 -20.58 -6.82
CA ARG A 158 -15.37 -21.69 -6.32
C ARG A 158 -16.16 -22.97 -6.11
N GLN A 159 -17.41 -22.89 -5.65
CA GLN A 159 -18.30 -24.07 -5.58
C GLN A 159 -18.57 -24.69 -6.95
N LYS A 160 -18.68 -23.87 -8.01
CA LYS A 160 -18.90 -24.34 -9.39
C LYS A 160 -17.61 -24.79 -10.09
N GLU A 161 -16.48 -24.19 -9.75
CA GLU A 161 -15.16 -24.55 -10.27
C GLU A 161 -14.73 -25.91 -9.71
N ALA A 162 -14.96 -26.18 -8.41
CA ALA A 162 -14.66 -27.48 -7.81
C ALA A 162 -15.34 -28.66 -8.53
N ALA A 163 -16.59 -28.48 -8.96
CA ALA A 163 -17.31 -29.51 -9.74
C ALA A 163 -16.74 -29.71 -11.15
N LYS A 164 -16.13 -28.67 -11.75
CA LYS A 164 -15.47 -28.79 -13.06
C LYS A 164 -14.09 -29.44 -12.93
N ASP A 165 -13.37 -29.11 -11.86
CA ASP A 165 -12.06 -29.68 -11.58
C ASP A 165 -12.18 -31.19 -11.33
N GLU A 166 -13.21 -31.63 -10.60
CA GLU A 166 -13.51 -33.04 -10.38
C GLU A 166 -13.77 -33.79 -11.71
N HIS A 167 -14.60 -33.22 -12.59
CA HIS A 167 -14.87 -33.79 -13.91
C HIS A 167 -13.64 -33.81 -14.84
N VAL A 168 -12.73 -32.83 -14.73
CA VAL A 168 -11.46 -32.83 -15.49
C VAL A 168 -10.53 -33.92 -14.98
N VAL A 169 -10.43 -34.11 -13.67
CA VAL A 169 -9.65 -35.20 -13.05
C VAL A 169 -10.20 -36.57 -13.47
N GLU A 170 -11.52 -36.74 -13.46
CA GLU A 170 -12.17 -37.96 -13.94
C GLU A 170 -11.81 -38.26 -15.40
N ARG A 171 -11.92 -37.27 -16.30
CA ARG A 171 -11.54 -37.44 -17.71
C ARG A 171 -10.07 -37.84 -17.89
N ILE A 172 -9.16 -37.25 -17.11
CA ILE A 172 -7.74 -37.62 -17.15
C ILE A 172 -7.57 -39.08 -16.75
N SER A 173 -8.18 -39.51 -15.64
CA SER A 173 -8.11 -40.91 -15.20
C SER A 173 -8.65 -41.89 -16.24
N THR A 174 -9.79 -41.57 -16.88
CA THR A 174 -10.36 -42.44 -17.93
C THR A 174 -9.47 -42.54 -19.16
N LEU A 175 -8.78 -41.47 -19.54
CA LEU A 175 -7.87 -41.46 -20.69
C LEU A 175 -6.60 -42.26 -20.38
N GLU A 176 -6.09 -42.18 -19.15
CA GLU A 176 -4.98 -43.03 -18.71
C GLU A 176 -5.35 -44.52 -18.75
N GLU A 177 -6.52 -44.91 -18.24
CA GLU A 177 -6.99 -46.30 -18.33
C GLU A 177 -7.15 -46.80 -19.77
N GLN A 178 -7.62 -45.94 -20.68
CA GLN A 178 -7.72 -46.28 -22.09
C GLN A 178 -6.35 -46.52 -22.73
N ALA A 179 -5.36 -45.67 -22.42
CA ALA A 179 -3.99 -45.85 -22.88
C ALA A 179 -3.36 -47.16 -22.34
N GLU A 180 -3.61 -47.49 -21.07
CA GLU A 180 -3.15 -48.74 -20.46
C GLU A 180 -3.81 -49.98 -21.09
N LYS A 181 -5.10 -49.91 -21.44
CA LYS A 181 -5.79 -51.00 -22.15
C LYS A 181 -5.28 -51.21 -23.56
N ILE A 182 -5.04 -50.13 -24.31
CA ILE A 182 -4.49 -50.20 -25.67
C ILE A 182 -3.11 -50.85 -25.64
N SER A 183 -2.22 -50.38 -24.76
CA SER A 183 -0.87 -50.95 -24.62
C SER A 183 -0.89 -52.41 -24.12
N TYR A 184 -1.86 -52.81 -23.30
CA TYR A 184 -2.07 -54.21 -22.92
C TYR A 184 -2.50 -55.07 -24.10
N LEU A 185 -3.48 -54.62 -24.89
CA LEU A 185 -3.96 -55.34 -26.07
C LEU A 185 -2.87 -55.45 -27.13
N GLU A 186 -2.08 -54.40 -27.36
CA GLU A 186 -0.91 -54.44 -28.24
C GLU A 186 0.09 -55.51 -27.78
N ARG A 187 0.41 -55.57 -26.49
CA ARG A 187 1.29 -56.62 -25.94
C ARG A 187 0.73 -58.02 -26.12
N GLU A 188 -0.58 -58.20 -25.96
CA GLU A 188 -1.22 -59.51 -26.11
C GLU A 188 -1.27 -59.95 -27.58
N ILE A 189 -1.55 -59.02 -28.50
CA ILE A 189 -1.49 -59.26 -29.94
C ILE A 189 -0.06 -59.60 -30.38
N LEU A 190 0.95 -58.89 -29.87
CA LEU A 190 2.37 -59.16 -30.15
C LEU A 190 2.81 -60.52 -29.62
N ARG A 191 2.36 -60.90 -28.42
CA ARG A 191 2.58 -62.24 -27.86
C ARG A 191 2.00 -63.34 -28.74
N LEU A 192 0.77 -63.17 -29.22
CA LEU A 192 0.11 -64.13 -30.10
C LEU A 192 0.74 -64.19 -31.50
N ARG A 193 1.30 -63.07 -31.98
CA ARG A 193 1.98 -62.98 -33.28
C ARG A 193 3.42 -63.52 -33.24
N GLY A 194 3.98 -63.79 -32.07
CA GLY A 194 5.33 -64.37 -31.91
C GLY A 194 6.48 -63.39 -32.21
N GLU A 195 6.20 -62.08 -32.21
CA GLU A 195 7.15 -61.02 -32.55
C GLU A 195 7.75 -60.40 -31.27
N LYS A 196 9.09 -60.24 -31.21
CA LYS A 196 9.75 -59.61 -30.06
C LYS A 196 9.56 -58.10 -30.11
N VAL A 197 9.14 -57.52 -29.00
CA VAL A 197 8.81 -56.10 -28.81
C VAL A 197 10.03 -55.22 -29.12
N GLU A 198 9.96 -54.36 -30.14
CA GLU A 198 10.75 -53.12 -30.15
C GLU A 198 10.05 -52.12 -29.22
N GLU A 199 10.68 -51.85 -28.09
CA GLU A 199 10.14 -50.95 -27.07
C GLU A 199 10.13 -49.50 -27.58
N PHE A 200 8.94 -48.92 -27.72
CA PHE A 200 8.79 -47.48 -27.51
C PHE A 200 8.72 -47.25 -26.00
N PRO A 201 9.59 -46.41 -25.42
CA PRO A 201 9.68 -46.28 -23.97
C PRO A 201 8.34 -45.78 -23.41
N PRO A 202 7.93 -46.28 -22.23
CA PRO A 202 6.76 -45.73 -21.56
C PRO A 202 7.02 -44.24 -21.34
N GLN A 203 6.11 -43.38 -21.81
CA GLN A 203 6.10 -42.00 -21.32
C GLN A 203 5.89 -42.11 -19.81
N LYS A 204 6.95 -41.83 -19.06
CA LYS A 204 6.91 -41.81 -17.60
C LYS A 204 5.71 -40.93 -17.22
N LYS A 205 4.83 -41.45 -16.37
CA LYS A 205 3.96 -40.60 -15.57
C LYS A 205 4.92 -39.69 -14.81
N GLU A 206 5.10 -38.48 -15.30
CA GLU A 206 5.75 -37.41 -14.55
C GLU A 206 4.77 -37.14 -13.41
N GLU A 207 4.96 -37.83 -12.29
CA GLU A 207 4.29 -37.50 -11.04
C GLU A 207 4.54 -36.01 -10.82
N ALA A 208 3.51 -35.20 -11.04
CA ALA A 208 3.51 -33.81 -10.65
C ALA A 208 3.97 -33.77 -9.18
N PRO A 209 4.99 -32.96 -8.83
CA PRO A 209 5.52 -32.96 -7.48
C PRO A 209 4.35 -32.72 -6.54
N ALA A 210 4.13 -33.67 -5.63
CA ALA A 210 3.24 -33.53 -4.51
C ALA A 210 3.50 -32.13 -3.94
N ALA A 211 2.48 -31.27 -4.02
CA ALA A 211 2.58 -29.90 -3.57
C ALA A 211 2.96 -29.91 -2.09
N ASP A 212 4.26 -29.76 -1.85
CA ASP A 212 4.86 -29.57 -0.56
C ASP A 212 4.31 -28.25 -0.01
N ARG A 213 3.29 -28.35 0.82
CA ARG A 213 2.72 -27.22 1.56
C ARG A 213 3.61 -26.77 2.72
N THR A 214 4.90 -27.09 2.74
CA THR A 214 5.79 -26.69 3.84
C THR A 214 6.85 -25.63 3.49
N THR A 215 7.06 -25.26 2.23
CA THR A 215 8.12 -24.30 1.87
C THR A 215 7.73 -22.82 1.84
N SER A 216 6.46 -22.44 2.00
CA SER A 216 6.07 -21.01 2.09
C SER A 216 6.17 -20.40 3.50
N ARG A 217 6.59 -21.15 4.54
CA ARG A 217 6.70 -20.58 5.90
C ARG A 217 8.12 -20.27 6.38
N GLU A 218 9.16 -20.67 5.65
CA GLU A 218 10.55 -20.36 6.03
C GLU A 218 11.15 -19.16 5.29
N GLY A 219 10.60 -18.77 4.13
CA GLY A 219 11.03 -17.56 3.40
C GLY A 219 10.67 -16.24 4.09
N GLU A 220 9.59 -16.17 4.87
CA GLU A 220 9.19 -14.93 5.57
C GLU A 220 9.98 -14.69 6.87
N LYS A 221 10.63 -15.72 7.44
CA LYS A 221 11.45 -15.53 8.66
C LYS A 221 12.87 -15.04 8.37
N GLN A 222 13.44 -15.29 7.19
CA GLN A 222 14.80 -14.81 6.89
C GLN A 222 14.83 -13.36 6.40
N GLN A 223 13.74 -12.86 5.82
CA GLN A 223 13.67 -11.44 5.43
C GLN A 223 13.39 -10.50 6.62
N GLN A 224 12.94 -11.04 7.76
CA GLN A 224 12.72 -10.27 8.99
C GLN A 224 13.98 -10.14 9.88
N VAL A 225 15.06 -10.89 9.61
CA VAL A 225 16.31 -10.78 10.38
C VAL A 225 17.36 -9.90 9.67
N ALA A 226 17.33 -9.80 8.34
CA ALA A 226 18.28 -8.99 7.57
C ALA A 226 17.97 -7.47 7.50
N VAL A 227 16.84 -7.02 8.06
CA VAL A 227 16.48 -5.59 8.16
C VAL A 227 16.50 -5.09 9.62
N SER A 228 17.01 -5.91 10.54
CA SER A 228 17.22 -5.58 11.96
C SER A 228 18.69 -5.69 12.34
N SER A 229 19.58 -5.06 11.56
CA SER A 229 20.96 -4.73 11.96
C SER A 229 21.35 -3.39 11.36
#